data_AF-X7YIP1-F1
#
_entry.id   AF-X7YIP1-F1
#
_cell.length_a   1.000
_cell.length_b   1.000
_cell.length_c   1.000
_cell.angle_alpha   90.00
_cell.angle_beta   90.00
_cell.angle_gamma   90.00
#
_symmetry.space_group_name_H-M   'P 1'
#
loop_
_entity.id
_entity.type
_entity.pdbx_description
1 polymer ?
#
loop_
_entity_poly.entity_id
_entity_poly.type
_entity_poly.pdbx_seq_one_letter_code
_entity_poly.pdbx_strand_id
1 'polypeptide(L)'
;MVAAFQQSSNSPMGMVLDAVPVIPPELRPMVQLDGGRFATSDLNDLYRRVINRNNRLKRLIDLGAPEIIVNNEKRMLQESVDALFDNGRRGRPVTGRVTAR
;
A
#
# COMPACT_ATOMS: atom_id res chain seq x y z
N MET A 1 13.51 -10.03 21.46
CA MET A 1 12.14 -9.79 20.97
C MET A 1 11.07 -10.34 21.90
N VAL A 2 11.09 -11.64 22.28
CA VAL A 2 10.07 -12.21 23.18
C VAL A 2 9.95 -11.45 24.52
N ALA A 3 11.07 -11.19 25.20
CA ALA A 3 11.08 -10.43 26.44
C ALA A 3 10.54 -8.99 26.28
N ALA A 4 10.72 -8.35 25.11
CA ALA A 4 10.22 -7.00 24.85
C ALA A 4 8.69 -6.97 24.70
N PHE A 5 8.10 -7.98 24.07
CA PHE A 5 6.63 -8.14 24.03
C PHE A 5 6.05 -8.56 25.37
N GLN A 6 6.80 -9.31 26.20
CA GLN A 6 6.35 -9.67 27.55
C GLN A 6 6.43 -8.50 28.54
N GLN A 7 7.39 -7.59 28.35
CA GLN A 7 7.57 -6.41 29.20
C GLN A 7 6.71 -5.22 28.77
N SER A 8 6.26 -5.19 27.51
CA SER A 8 5.32 -4.18 27.02
C SER A 8 3.88 -4.72 27.01
N SER A 9 2.89 -3.84 27.00
CA SER A 9 1.48 -4.21 26.83
C SER A 9 1.10 -4.44 25.35
N ASN A 10 2.09 -4.50 24.45
CA ASN A 10 1.86 -4.59 23.02
C ASN A 10 1.62 -6.04 22.61
N SER A 11 0.52 -6.29 21.92
CA SER A 11 0.25 -7.60 21.33
C SER A 11 1.13 -7.82 20.10
N PRO A 12 1.81 -8.98 19.95
CA PRO A 12 2.51 -9.36 18.73
C PRO A 12 1.60 -9.37 17.49
N MET A 13 0.28 -9.56 17.66
CA MET A 13 -0.69 -9.51 16.56
C MET A 13 -0.73 -8.14 15.88
N GLY A 14 -0.32 -7.06 16.57
CA GLY A 14 -0.23 -5.73 15.98
C GLY A 14 0.82 -5.60 14.87
N MET A 15 1.66 -6.62 14.66
CA MET A 15 2.60 -6.67 13.54
C MET A 15 1.94 -7.09 12.20
N VAL A 16 0.72 -7.65 12.25
CA VAL A 16 -0.06 -8.05 11.07
C VAL A 16 -1.25 -7.11 10.95
N LEU A 17 -1.40 -6.46 9.79
CA LEU A 17 -2.40 -5.40 9.61
C LEU A 17 -3.56 -5.88 8.75
N ASP A 18 -4.76 -5.89 9.34
CA ASP A 18 -6.02 -6.05 8.59
C ASP A 18 -6.53 -4.71 8.02
N ALA A 19 -6.15 -3.59 8.66
CA ALA A 19 -6.51 -2.24 8.25
C ALA A 19 -5.25 -1.37 8.14
N VAL A 20 -5.03 -0.78 6.96
CA VAL A 20 -3.90 0.12 6.71
C VAL A 20 -4.35 1.57 6.96
N PRO A 21 -3.68 2.32 7.87
CA PRO A 21 -4.03 3.70 8.14
C PRO A 21 -3.72 4.60 6.95
N VAL A 22 -4.59 5.59 6.73
CA VAL A 22 -4.43 6.58 5.66
C VAL A 22 -4.18 7.94 6.29
N ILE A 23 -3.04 8.53 5.97
CA ILE A 23 -2.66 9.85 6.51
C ILE A 23 -3.68 10.92 6.06
N PRO A 24 -4.02 11.92 6.90
CA PRO A 24 -4.90 13.01 6.51
C PRO A 24 -4.49 13.68 5.19
N PRO A 25 -5.46 14.15 4.37
CA PRO A 25 -5.17 14.75 3.07
C PRO A 25 -4.36 16.04 3.16
N GLU A 26 -4.48 16.81 4.25
CA GLU A 26 -3.68 18.02 4.51
C GLU A 26 -2.17 17.74 4.57
N LEU A 27 -1.79 16.54 5.02
CA LEU A 27 -0.40 16.09 5.06
C LEU A 27 0.04 15.41 3.75
N ARG A 28 -0.86 15.36 2.75
CA ARG A 28 -0.64 14.76 1.43
C ARG A 28 -1.10 15.71 0.31
N PRO A 29 -0.52 16.92 0.22
CA PRO A 29 -0.99 17.95 -0.69
C PRO A 29 -0.91 17.46 -2.14
N MET A 30 -2.01 17.65 -2.87
CA MET A 30 -2.09 17.50 -4.31
C MET A 30 -2.08 18.90 -4.90
N VAL A 31 -0.96 19.31 -5.50
CA VAL A 31 -0.80 20.66 -6.03
C VAL A 31 -1.26 20.67 -7.47
N GLN A 32 -2.28 21.46 -7.77
CA GLN A 32 -2.64 21.76 -9.14
C GLN A 32 -1.59 22.71 -9.73
N LEU A 33 -1.02 22.33 -10.87
CA LEU A 33 -0.06 23.12 -11.62
C LEU A 33 -0.79 23.88 -12.73
N ASP A 34 -0.14 24.94 -13.23
CA ASP A 34 -0.62 25.69 -14.38
C ASP A 34 -0.84 24.77 -15.59
N GLY A 35 -1.96 24.99 -16.30
CA GLY A 35 -2.36 24.19 -17.45
C GLY A 35 -3.12 22.90 -17.13
N GLY A 36 -3.65 22.73 -15.91
CA GLY A 36 -4.55 21.62 -15.56
C GLY A 36 -3.84 20.32 -15.14
N ARG A 37 -2.53 20.38 -14.90
CA ARG A 37 -1.73 19.24 -14.43
C ARG A 37 -1.80 19.13 -12.90
N PHE A 38 -1.57 17.94 -12.36
CA PHE A 38 -1.50 17.72 -10.92
C PHE A 38 -0.14 17.13 -10.55
N ALA A 39 0.58 17.80 -9.65
CA ALA A 39 1.68 17.18 -8.93
C ALA A 39 1.09 16.37 -7.78
N THR A 40 1.25 15.06 -7.85
CA THR A 40 0.83 14.12 -6.79
C THR A 40 2.07 13.64 -6.05
N SER A 41 2.02 13.65 -4.71
CA SER A 41 3.04 13.01 -3.88
C SER A 41 3.15 11.51 -4.22
N ASP A 42 4.37 10.96 -4.21
CA ASP A 42 4.62 9.52 -4.35
C ASP A 42 3.74 8.68 -3.41
N LEU A 43 3.41 9.21 -2.23
CA LEU A 43 2.55 8.58 -1.25
C LEU A 43 1.12 8.32 -1.77
N ASN A 44 0.54 9.24 -2.55
CA ASN A 44 -0.78 9.07 -3.13
C ASN A 44 -0.81 7.96 -4.19
N ASP A 45 0.27 7.81 -4.95
CA ASP A 45 0.41 6.72 -5.91
C ASP A 45 0.58 5.37 -5.21
N LEU A 46 1.33 5.32 -4.10
CA LEU A 46 1.47 4.12 -3.27
C LEU A 46 0.13 3.68 -2.67
N TYR A 47 -0.64 4.62 -2.09
CA TYR A 47 -2.00 4.33 -1.61
C TYR A 47 -2.91 3.82 -2.72
N ARG A 48 -2.87 4.44 -3.92
CA ARG A 48 -3.69 4.02 -5.06
C ARG A 48 -3.37 2.58 -5.48
N ARG A 49 -2.09 2.18 -5.45
CA ARG A 49 -1.68 0.79 -5.75
C ARG A 49 -2.27 -0.20 -4.75
N VAL A 50 -2.15 0.08 -3.45
CA VAL A 50 -2.73 -0.78 -2.39
C VAL A 50 -4.23 -0.95 -2.59
N ILE A 51 -4.96 0.15 -2.79
CA ILE A 51 -6.41 0.14 -2.99
C ILE A 51 -6.80 -0.68 -4.23
N ASN A 52 -6.13 -0.47 -5.36
CA ASN A 52 -6.42 -1.18 -6.59
C ASN A 52 -6.17 -2.69 -6.48
N ARG A 53 -5.09 -3.09 -5.78
CA ARG A 53 -4.79 -4.51 -5.51
C ARG A 53 -5.82 -5.14 -4.59
N ASN A 54 -6.20 -4.45 -3.51
CA ASN A 54 -7.21 -4.94 -2.56
C ASN A 54 -8.58 -5.12 -3.24
N ASN A 55 -9.01 -4.14 -4.04
CA ASN A 55 -10.27 -4.23 -4.77
C ASN A 55 -10.25 -5.35 -5.82
N ARG A 56 -9.12 -5.56 -6.49
CA ARG A 56 -8.95 -6.67 -7.44
C ARG A 56 -8.96 -8.02 -6.73
N LEU A 57 -8.27 -8.15 -5.60
CA LEU A 57 -8.27 -9.37 -4.78
C LEU A 57 -9.70 -9.73 -4.34
N LYS A 58 -10.45 -8.75 -3.83
CA LYS A 58 -11.85 -8.93 -3.45
C LYS A 58 -12.69 -9.46 -4.62
N ARG A 59 -12.60 -8.82 -5.80
CA ARG A 59 -13.31 -9.28 -7.01
C ARG A 59 -12.92 -10.69 -7.44
N LEU A 60 -11.64 -11.06 -7.35
CA LEU A 60 -11.18 -12.40 -7.70
C LEU A 60 -11.76 -13.48 -6.78
N ILE A 61 -11.87 -13.18 -5.48
CA ILE A 61 -12.50 -14.05 -4.49
C ILE A 61 -14.00 -14.18 -4.78
N ASP A 62 -14.69 -13.06 -5.02
CA ASP A 62 -16.13 -13.04 -5.30
C ASP A 62 -16.48 -13.83 -6.58
N LEU A 63 -15.58 -13.85 -7.57
CA LEU A 63 -15.74 -14.61 -8.83
C LEU A 63 -15.32 -16.08 -8.72
N GLY A 64 -14.84 -16.54 -7.55
CA GLY A 64 -14.36 -17.92 -7.39
C GLY A 64 -13.11 -18.22 -8.23
N ALA A 65 -12.22 -17.23 -8.41
CA ALA A 65 -11.01 -17.42 -9.19
C ALA A 65 -10.11 -18.52 -8.59
N PRO A 66 -9.35 -19.26 -9.42
CA PRO A 66 -8.42 -20.29 -8.95
C PRO A 66 -7.43 -19.77 -7.90
N GLU A 67 -7.08 -20.65 -6.96
CA GLU A 67 -6.24 -20.30 -5.81
C GLU A 67 -4.88 -19.71 -6.22
N ILE A 68 -4.29 -20.18 -7.32
CA ILE A 68 -3.03 -19.65 -7.88
C ILE A 68 -3.14 -18.15 -8.19
N ILE A 69 -4.25 -17.73 -8.79
CA ILE A 69 -4.48 -16.32 -9.16
C ILE A 69 -4.71 -15.49 -7.91
N VAL A 70 -5.52 -16.00 -6.98
CA VAL A 70 -5.79 -15.33 -5.69
C VAL A 70 -4.50 -15.16 -4.87
N ASN A 71 -3.67 -16.21 -4.79
CA ASN A 71 -2.40 -16.19 -4.06
C ASN A 71 -1.39 -15.22 -4.70
N ASN A 72 -1.36 -15.12 -6.04
CA ASN A 72 -0.55 -14.11 -6.70
C ASN A 72 -1.05 -12.68 -6.41
N GLU A 73 -2.37 -12.44 -6.36
CA GLU A 73 -2.89 -11.11 -6.01
C GLU A 73 -2.65 -10.77 -4.54
N LYS A 74 -2.74 -11.74 -3.62
CA LYS A 74 -2.32 -11.58 -2.21
C LYS A 74 -0.86 -11.17 -2.10
N ARG A 75 0.05 -11.85 -2.81
CA ARG A 75 1.48 -11.48 -2.88
C ARG A 75 1.66 -10.05 -3.38
N MET A 76 0.93 -9.66 -4.43
CA MET A 76 1.02 -8.33 -5.02
C MET A 76 0.46 -7.22 -4.12
N LEU A 77 -0.59 -7.53 -3.36
CA LEU A 77 -1.11 -6.65 -2.32
C LEU A 77 -0.07 -6.45 -1.22
N GLN A 78 0.55 -7.54 -0.74
CA GLN A 78 1.62 -7.46 0.27
C GLN A 78 2.78 -6.59 -0.20
N GLU A 79 3.26 -6.77 -1.43
CA GLU A 79 4.34 -5.93 -1.99
C GLU A 79 3.95 -4.45 -2.11
N SER A 80 2.67 -4.17 -2.39
CA SER A 80 2.17 -2.79 -2.44
C SER A 80 2.11 -2.15 -1.04
N VAL A 81 1.76 -2.93 -0.02
CA VAL A 81 1.76 -2.50 1.40
C VAL A 81 3.19 -2.31 1.90
N ASP A 82 4.10 -3.23 1.57
CA ASP A 82 5.53 -3.10 1.88
C ASP A 82 6.10 -1.81 1.30
N ALA A 83 5.81 -1.50 0.02
CA ALA A 83 6.27 -0.27 -0.61
C ALA A 83 5.64 1.00 -0.02
N LEU A 84 4.42 0.92 0.53
CA LEU A 84 3.77 2.03 1.21
C LEU A 84 4.48 2.39 2.53
N PHE A 85 4.88 1.38 3.31
CA PHE A 85 5.55 1.58 4.59
C PHE A 85 7.06 1.82 4.45
N ASP A 86 7.70 1.13 3.51
CA ASP A 86 9.14 1.13 3.34
C ASP A 86 9.52 0.88 1.87
N ASN A 87 9.38 1.93 1.05
CA ASN A 87 9.65 1.90 -0.39
C ASN A 87 11.14 1.59 -0.75
N GLY A 88 12.04 1.52 0.25
CA GLY A 88 13.48 1.29 0.04
C GLY A 88 14.00 -0.10 0.42
N ARG A 89 13.23 -0.92 1.16
CA ARG A 89 13.76 -2.12 1.82
C ARG A 89 13.59 -3.43 1.04
N ARG A 90 12.79 -3.46 -0.03
CA ARG A 90 12.63 -4.63 -0.93
C ARG A 90 12.78 -4.24 -2.41
N GLY A 91 14.03 -4.19 -2.88
CA GLY A 91 14.34 -4.05 -4.32
C GLY A 91 14.26 -2.62 -4.86
N ARG A 92 14.19 -2.50 -6.20
CA ARG A 92 14.16 -1.19 -6.90
C ARG A 92 13.01 -0.34 -6.33
N PRO A 93 13.28 0.87 -5.84
CA PRO A 93 12.25 1.76 -5.33
C PRO A 93 11.13 1.90 -6.34
N VAL A 94 9.89 1.83 -5.86
CA VAL A 94 8.73 2.13 -6.68
C VAL A 94 8.77 3.62 -6.96
N THR A 95 9.31 3.99 -8.13
CA THR A 95 9.25 5.36 -8.61
C THR A 95 7.87 5.60 -9.23
N GLY A 96 7.21 6.67 -8.80
CA GLY A 96 6.20 7.32 -9.62
C GLY A 96 6.90 7.77 -10.90
N ARG A 97 6.48 7.27 -12.06
CA ARG A 97 6.77 8.03 -13.28
C ARG A 97 6.04 9.34 -13.12
N VAL A 98 6.75 10.45 -13.09
CA VAL A 98 6.18 11.76 -13.42
C VAL A 98 5.84 11.70 -14.92
N THR A 99 4.77 10.99 -15.25
CA THR A 99 4.11 11.16 -16.54
C THR A 99 3.28 12.40 -16.40
N ALA A 100 3.84 13.53 -16.85
CA ALA A 100 3.03 14.63 -17.31
C ALA A 100 2.07 14.07 -18.37
N ARG A 101 0.81 13.93 -18.01
CA ARG A 101 -0.30 13.96 -18.95
C ARG A 101 -0.90 15.34 -18.83
#